data_AF-A0A5N3ZZU2-F1
#
_entry.id   AF-A0A5N3ZZU2-F1
#
_cell.length_a   1.000
_cell.length_b   1.000
_cell.length_c   1.000
_cell.angle_alpha   90.00
_cell.angle_beta   90.00
_cell.angle_gamma   90.00
#
_symmetry.space_group_name_H-M   'P 1'
#
loop_
_entity.id
_entity.type
_entity.pdbx_description
1 polymer ?
#
loop_
_entity_poly.entity_id
_entity_poly.type
_entity_poly.pdbx_seq_one_letter_code
_entity_poly.pdbx_strand_id
1 'polypeptide(L)'
;MSRLVLRKILYTQSFDASFDEDGEVHEASQQTIAIPFLNRNFFNVEVTATEETNINDNFSDEICLENRKSSDSSKEFLQNWSKRNKISHVALTELLKWFKLKPNISDLPQDSRTLLKTPRKIFLCDEMELNFNIDGLPLHKSTKQQFWPILCVVSNLADQSPFIVALYFGHKKPPLEEYLCDFINELKIYLKDGLVLNNTIIKITVRSFCCDMPARCFVKNVMNHNSYSGCDKCSVRGDIKNKRMIFCNLTADLRTTESFEILTDSYHKGSSPLSKLPVDMMTAFPIDYMHSVCLGVMRKLLFLWRDKGKPYGIKNIIDVNTLILELRPYWPAEFNRKPRSLSELEHWKATEYRQFLLYVGPIVLKKKLPHTILCNFLLLKFGISILLNENLNKSYNQYADKLLRLFVKHAIAIYSKEFCVYNVHSLIHLSKDAKIFNTLNTINCFAFETFLGSLKNLLRKPNLPLEQIVRPYEELGTVGPNRNPQNFEM
;
A
#
# COMPACT_ATOMS: atom_id res chain seq x y z
N MET A 1 -10.52 -16.36 28.12
CA MET A 1 -9.18 -16.53 27.51
C MET A 1 -9.28 -17.51 26.36
N SER A 2 -8.85 -17.13 25.14
CA SER A 2 -8.25 -17.96 24.05
C SER A 2 -8.21 -17.19 22.70
N ARG A 3 -7.01 -16.66 22.38
CA ARG A 3 -6.36 -16.17 21.11
C ARG A 3 -7.24 -16.01 19.83
N LEU A 4 -7.19 -14.90 19.04
CA LEU A 4 -6.08 -14.44 18.18
C LEU A 4 -6.26 -12.99 17.60
N VAL A 5 -5.18 -12.19 17.67
CA VAL A 5 -4.64 -11.13 16.76
C VAL A 5 -5.51 -9.91 16.34
N LEU A 6 -5.52 -8.91 17.22
CA LEU A 6 -5.45 -7.45 16.98
C LEU A 6 -4.99 -6.83 18.30
N ARG A 7 -3.80 -6.20 18.35
CA ARG A 7 -3.07 -6.07 19.63
C ARG A 7 -2.90 -4.69 20.24
N LYS A 8 -3.36 -3.60 19.64
CA LYS A 8 -3.54 -2.36 20.43
C LYS A 8 -4.48 -1.38 19.74
N ILE A 9 -5.65 -1.20 20.34
CA ILE A 9 -6.44 0.01 20.18
C ILE A 9 -5.82 1.02 21.14
N LEU A 10 -5.21 2.09 20.62
CA LEU A 10 -4.88 3.25 21.46
C LEU A 10 -6.19 4.01 21.71
N TYR A 11 -6.81 3.78 22.86
CA TYR A 11 -7.95 4.58 23.32
C TYR A 11 -7.45 5.92 23.85
N THR A 12 -7.90 7.01 23.28
CA THR A 12 -8.05 8.26 24.03
C THR A 12 -9.49 8.31 24.52
N GLN A 13 -9.74 7.89 25.77
CA GLN A 13 -10.93 8.34 26.46
C GLN A 13 -10.70 9.80 26.80
N SER A 14 -11.44 10.71 26.15
CA SER A 14 -11.78 11.96 26.80
C SER A 14 -12.72 11.58 27.94
N PHE A 15 -12.18 11.38 29.13
CA PHE A 15 -12.98 11.39 30.34
C PHE A 15 -13.44 12.83 30.55
N ASP A 16 -14.74 13.06 30.48
CA ASP A 16 -15.32 14.10 31.32
C ASP A 16 -14.95 13.71 32.76
N ALA A 17 -14.21 14.57 33.44
CA ALA A 17 -13.87 14.35 34.84
C ALA A 17 -15.17 14.18 35.63
N SER A 18 -15.41 12.98 36.16
CA SER A 18 -16.36 12.80 37.24
C SER A 18 -15.65 13.21 38.52
N PHE A 19 -16.11 14.31 39.10
CA PHE A 19 -15.74 14.75 40.44
C PHE A 19 -16.53 13.92 41.44
N ASP A 20 -15.86 13.26 42.36
CA ASP A 20 -16.49 12.86 43.62
C ASP A 20 -16.50 14.08 44.56
N GLU A 21 -17.46 14.15 45.48
CA GLU A 21 -17.75 15.32 46.34
C GLU A 21 -16.56 15.82 47.20
N ASP A 22 -15.44 15.09 47.25
CA ASP A 22 -14.26 15.42 48.06
C ASP A 22 -12.95 15.68 47.28
N GLY A 23 -12.95 15.68 45.93
CA GLY A 23 -11.86 16.29 45.16
C GLY A 23 -10.46 15.64 45.20
N GLU A 24 -10.30 14.37 45.58
CA GLU A 24 -9.01 13.65 45.48
C GLU A 24 -8.88 12.81 44.18
N VAL A 25 -7.72 12.91 43.52
CA VAL A 25 -7.37 12.14 42.31
C VAL A 25 -6.65 10.86 42.73
N HIS A 26 -7.28 9.70 42.57
CA HIS A 26 -6.57 8.42 42.65
C HIS A 26 -5.98 8.02 41.30
N GLU A 27 -4.67 7.83 41.28
CA GLU A 27 -3.87 7.42 40.13
C GLU A 27 -4.19 5.96 39.78
N ALA A 28 -4.93 5.73 38.68
CA ALA A 28 -5.22 4.39 38.19
C ALA A 28 -3.99 3.81 37.46
N SER A 29 -3.34 2.85 38.10
CA SER A 29 -2.18 2.14 37.57
C SER A 29 -2.52 1.34 36.30
N GLN A 30 -1.87 1.69 35.18
CA GLN A 30 -1.94 0.92 33.93
C GLN A 30 -1.09 -0.35 34.02
N GLN A 31 -1.72 -1.53 34.14
CA GLN A 31 -1.03 -2.80 33.89
C GLN A 31 -1.16 -3.18 32.42
N THR A 32 -0.04 -3.16 31.69
CA THR A 32 0.04 -3.56 30.27
C THR A 32 0.67 -4.95 30.16
N ILE A 33 -0.04 -5.91 29.57
CA ILE A 33 0.53 -7.21 29.16
C ILE A 33 0.78 -7.17 27.65
N ALA A 34 2.03 -7.16 27.24
CA ALA A 34 2.45 -7.14 25.83
C ALA A 34 2.55 -8.55 25.24
N ILE A 35 2.04 -8.78 24.03
CA ILE A 35 2.24 -10.03 23.27
C ILE A 35 2.62 -9.70 21.81
N PRO A 36 3.54 -10.42 21.15
CA PRO A 36 4.19 -9.96 19.89
C PRO A 36 3.43 -10.13 18.52
N PHE A 37 3.21 -9.08 17.70
CA PHE A 37 2.58 -8.95 16.36
C PHE A 37 2.90 -10.06 15.34
N LEU A 38 4.09 -10.63 15.34
CA LEU A 38 4.41 -11.86 14.59
C LEU A 38 4.09 -13.07 15.47
N ASN A 39 2.82 -13.42 15.55
CA ASN A 39 2.38 -14.52 16.39
C ASN A 39 2.73 -15.89 15.76
N ARG A 40 3.41 -16.76 16.52
CA ARG A 40 3.81 -18.14 16.15
C ARG A 40 2.67 -19.00 15.55
N ASN A 41 1.40 -18.70 15.86
CA ASN A 41 0.25 -19.50 15.43
C ASN A 41 -0.15 -19.32 13.95
N PHE A 42 0.45 -18.38 13.19
CA PHE A 42 0.20 -18.31 11.75
C PHE A 42 0.84 -19.48 10.96
N PHE A 43 1.76 -20.23 11.58
CA PHE A 43 2.61 -21.23 10.89
C PHE A 43 2.57 -22.64 11.50
N ASN A 44 1.61 -22.95 12.36
CA ASN A 44 1.49 -24.29 12.94
C ASN A 44 0.94 -25.29 11.90
N VAL A 45 1.85 -25.98 11.22
CA VAL A 45 1.57 -27.24 10.51
C VAL A 45 2.53 -28.28 11.07
N GLU A 46 1.98 -29.39 11.58
CA GLU A 46 2.76 -30.52 12.09
C GLU A 46 3.55 -31.19 10.95
N VAL A 47 4.84 -31.42 11.18
CA VAL A 47 5.70 -32.24 10.32
C VAL A 47 5.76 -33.64 10.91
N THR A 48 5.17 -34.63 10.23
CA THR A 48 5.52 -36.04 10.44
C THR A 48 6.69 -36.38 9.52
N ALA A 49 7.83 -36.72 10.11
CA ALA A 49 8.97 -37.27 9.40
C ALA A 49 8.62 -38.68 8.89
N THR A 50 8.98 -39.00 7.65
CA THR A 50 9.60 -40.28 7.27
C THR A 50 9.99 -40.29 5.78
N GLU A 51 11.28 -40.60 5.62
CA GLU A 51 11.94 -41.47 4.64
C GLU A 51 11.96 -41.14 3.13
N GLU A 52 13.21 -41.19 2.66
CA GLU A 52 13.72 -40.99 1.31
C GLU A 52 13.09 -41.97 0.31
N THR A 53 12.63 -41.45 -0.83
CA THR A 53 12.71 -42.20 -2.09
C THR A 53 13.04 -41.25 -3.24
N ASN A 54 14.15 -41.57 -3.91
CA ASN A 54 14.65 -40.99 -5.16
C ASN A 54 13.59 -40.98 -6.26
N ILE A 55 13.37 -39.86 -6.95
CA ILE A 55 12.97 -39.84 -8.37
C ILE A 55 13.63 -38.65 -9.09
N ASN A 56 14.27 -39.00 -10.21
CA ASN A 56 14.99 -38.22 -11.21
C ASN A 56 14.36 -36.90 -11.67
N ASP A 57 15.27 -36.01 -12.05
CA ASP A 57 15.09 -34.93 -13.02
C ASP A 57 14.30 -35.36 -14.27
N ASN A 58 13.31 -34.55 -14.64
CA ASN A 58 13.20 -34.07 -16.02
C ASN A 58 12.29 -32.84 -16.10
N PHE A 59 12.91 -31.72 -16.42
CA PHE A 59 12.30 -30.55 -17.01
C PHE A 59 11.79 -30.92 -18.42
N SER A 60 10.50 -30.73 -18.67
CA SER A 60 10.01 -30.47 -20.02
C SER A 60 8.73 -29.66 -19.95
N ASP A 61 8.85 -28.42 -20.41
CA ASP A 61 7.75 -27.57 -20.82
C ASP A 61 6.89 -28.29 -21.86
N GLU A 62 5.61 -28.53 -21.56
CA GLU A 62 4.59 -28.71 -22.57
C GLU A 62 3.36 -27.87 -22.22
N ILE A 63 3.26 -26.75 -22.94
CA ILE A 63 2.05 -25.96 -23.09
C ILE A 63 1.09 -26.79 -23.92
N CYS A 64 0.08 -27.39 -23.28
CA CYS A 64 -1.09 -27.92 -23.97
C CYS A 64 -2.28 -26.97 -23.78
N LEU A 65 -2.51 -26.18 -24.84
CA LEU A 65 -3.77 -25.55 -25.16
C LEU A 65 -4.83 -26.64 -25.40
N GLU A 66 -5.76 -26.82 -24.47
CA GLU A 66 -7.03 -27.49 -24.75
C GLU A 66 -8.21 -26.57 -24.42
N ASN A 67 -8.79 -26.04 -25.50
CA ASN A 67 -10.21 -25.81 -25.76
C ASN A 67 -11.15 -25.63 -24.54
N ARG A 68 -11.53 -24.36 -24.34
CA ARG A 68 -12.67 -23.96 -23.48
C ARG A 68 -13.97 -24.55 -24.01
N LYS A 69 -14.45 -25.61 -23.35
CA LYS A 69 -15.89 -25.84 -23.18
C LYS A 69 -16.35 -25.11 -21.92
N SER A 70 -17.43 -24.37 -22.06
CA SER A 70 -18.19 -23.77 -20.97
C SER A 70 -18.68 -24.84 -20.00
N SER A 71 -18.04 -24.95 -18.84
CA SER A 71 -18.69 -25.37 -17.61
C SER A 71 -18.11 -24.54 -16.47
N ASP A 72 -18.93 -23.64 -15.93
CA ASP A 72 -18.65 -22.98 -14.65
C ASP A 72 -18.66 -24.11 -13.61
N SER A 73 -17.49 -24.67 -13.28
CA SER A 73 -17.45 -25.82 -12.39
C SER A 73 -17.89 -25.39 -10.99
N SER A 74 -18.76 -26.16 -10.34
CA SER A 74 -19.21 -25.89 -8.97
C SER A 74 -18.04 -25.69 -7.99
N LYS A 75 -16.87 -26.27 -8.30
CA LYS A 75 -15.60 -26.06 -7.58
C LYS A 75 -15.13 -24.61 -7.65
N GLU A 76 -15.04 -24.05 -8.85
CA GLU A 76 -14.51 -22.70 -9.07
C GLU A 76 -15.43 -21.64 -8.45
N PHE A 77 -16.75 -21.84 -8.59
CA PHE A 77 -17.73 -21.00 -7.89
C PHE A 77 -17.54 -21.06 -6.37
N LEU A 78 -17.50 -22.25 -5.76
CA LEU A 78 -17.36 -22.38 -4.30
C LEU A 78 -16.02 -21.89 -3.78
N GLN A 79 -14.93 -22.03 -4.54
CA GLN A 79 -13.63 -21.43 -4.21
C GLN A 79 -13.72 -19.91 -4.18
N ASN A 80 -14.28 -19.30 -5.23
CA ASN A 80 -14.38 -17.85 -5.33
C ASN A 80 -15.38 -17.27 -4.33
N TRP A 81 -16.51 -17.94 -4.12
CA TRP A 81 -17.54 -17.55 -3.15
C TRP A 81 -17.02 -17.63 -1.72
N SER A 82 -16.34 -18.72 -1.35
CA SER A 82 -15.82 -18.89 0.01
C SER A 82 -14.73 -17.86 0.33
N LYS A 83 -13.81 -17.59 -0.61
CA LYS A 83 -12.80 -16.52 -0.49
C LYS A 83 -13.45 -15.14 -0.38
N ARG A 84 -14.40 -14.83 -1.28
CA ARG A 84 -15.08 -13.53 -1.33
C ARG A 84 -15.86 -13.23 -0.05
N ASN A 85 -16.50 -14.24 0.53
CA ASN A 85 -17.33 -14.08 1.72
C ASN A 85 -16.58 -14.44 3.02
N LYS A 86 -15.27 -14.72 2.94
CA LYS A 86 -14.42 -15.09 4.07
C LYS A 86 -15.00 -16.23 4.92
N ILE A 87 -15.52 -17.26 4.26
CA ILE A 87 -16.10 -18.43 4.92
C ILE A 87 -15.00 -19.23 5.62
N SER A 88 -15.21 -19.59 6.89
CA SER A 88 -14.23 -20.37 7.63
C SER A 88 -14.02 -21.76 7.03
N HIS A 89 -12.81 -22.32 7.19
CA HIS A 89 -12.51 -23.67 6.72
C HIS A 89 -13.46 -24.72 7.32
N VAL A 90 -13.89 -24.55 8.58
CA VAL A 90 -14.85 -25.45 9.23
C VAL A 90 -16.22 -25.37 8.57
N ALA A 91 -16.78 -24.16 8.44
CA ALA A 91 -18.09 -23.97 7.81
C ALA A 91 -18.09 -24.45 6.35
N LEU A 92 -17.00 -24.19 5.61
CA LEU A 92 -16.84 -24.67 4.24
C LEU A 92 -16.73 -26.19 4.18
N THR A 93 -16.03 -26.82 5.13
CA THR A 93 -15.91 -28.29 5.23
C THR A 93 -17.25 -28.93 5.55
N GLU A 94 -18.04 -28.37 6.46
CA GLU A 94 -19.40 -28.85 6.76
C GLU A 94 -20.33 -28.73 5.55
N LEU A 95 -20.29 -27.60 4.85
CA LEU A 95 -21.04 -27.37 3.62
C LEU A 95 -20.64 -28.37 2.51
N LEU A 96 -19.35 -28.63 2.34
CA LEU A 96 -18.83 -29.59 1.38
C LEU A 96 -19.21 -31.04 1.72
N LYS A 97 -19.19 -31.41 3.00
CA LYS A 97 -19.69 -32.70 3.46
C LYS A 97 -21.17 -32.85 3.15
N TRP A 98 -21.98 -31.82 3.37
CA TRP A 98 -23.40 -31.83 3.01
C TRP A 98 -23.61 -31.99 1.50
N PHE A 99 -22.86 -31.26 0.67
CA PHE A 99 -22.97 -31.37 -0.78
C PHE A 99 -22.64 -32.77 -1.30
N LYS A 100 -21.66 -33.46 -0.71
CA LYS A 100 -21.28 -34.82 -1.12
C LYS A 100 -22.35 -35.87 -0.82
N LEU A 101 -23.28 -35.60 0.10
CA LEU A 101 -24.43 -36.47 0.35
C LEU A 101 -25.53 -36.33 -0.70
N LYS A 102 -25.40 -35.40 -1.66
CA LYS A 102 -26.40 -35.17 -2.72
C LYS A 102 -26.00 -35.90 -4.01
N PRO A 103 -26.92 -36.68 -4.61
CA PRO A 103 -26.61 -37.56 -5.76
C PRO A 103 -26.13 -36.81 -7.01
N ASN A 104 -26.42 -35.50 -7.13
CA ASN A 104 -26.10 -34.69 -8.31
C ASN A 104 -24.83 -33.82 -8.15
N ILE A 105 -24.11 -33.90 -7.02
CA ILE A 105 -22.93 -33.05 -6.74
C ILE A 105 -21.81 -33.89 -6.10
N SER A 106 -21.37 -34.95 -6.80
CA SER A 106 -20.33 -35.87 -6.33
C SER A 106 -18.90 -35.39 -6.58
N ASP A 107 -18.70 -34.42 -7.47
CA ASP A 107 -17.36 -33.97 -7.89
C ASP A 107 -16.66 -33.06 -6.85
N LEU A 108 -17.35 -32.61 -5.81
CA LEU A 108 -16.76 -31.72 -4.79
C LEU A 108 -15.95 -32.49 -3.72
N PRO A 109 -14.77 -31.99 -3.31
CA PRO A 109 -14.01 -32.57 -2.20
C PRO A 109 -14.75 -32.37 -0.87
N GLN A 110 -14.50 -33.22 0.14
CA GLN A 110 -15.11 -33.09 1.47
C GLN A 110 -14.44 -32.06 2.37
N ASP A 111 -13.20 -31.70 2.05
CA ASP A 111 -12.36 -30.89 2.90
C ASP A 111 -12.09 -29.53 2.24
N SER A 112 -12.28 -28.47 3.01
CA SER A 112 -12.08 -27.09 2.57
C SER A 112 -10.66 -26.82 2.05
N ARG A 113 -9.63 -27.42 2.64
CA ARG A 113 -8.24 -27.26 2.22
C ARG A 113 -8.00 -27.91 0.86
N THR A 114 -8.66 -29.05 0.62
CA THR A 114 -8.65 -29.72 -0.68
C THR A 114 -9.39 -28.90 -1.74
N LEU A 115 -10.55 -28.33 -1.40
CA LEU A 115 -11.25 -27.41 -2.30
C LEU A 115 -10.38 -26.18 -2.61
N LEU A 116 -9.76 -25.57 -1.60
CA LEU A 116 -8.99 -24.34 -1.72
C LEU A 116 -7.55 -24.57 -2.23
N LYS A 117 -7.16 -25.82 -2.47
CA LYS A 117 -5.79 -26.22 -2.84
C LYS A 117 -4.74 -25.65 -1.86
N THR A 118 -5.03 -25.69 -0.57
CA THR A 118 -4.12 -25.18 0.46
C THR A 118 -2.80 -25.97 0.42
N PRO A 119 -1.63 -25.29 0.33
CA PRO A 119 -0.34 -25.96 0.28
C PRO A 119 -0.12 -26.84 1.52
N ARG A 120 0.34 -28.09 1.33
CA ARG A 120 0.70 -29.01 2.43
C ARG A 120 2.11 -28.78 2.97
N LYS A 121 2.98 -28.13 2.19
CA LYS A 121 4.33 -27.73 2.58
C LYS A 121 4.42 -26.21 2.54
N ILE A 122 4.79 -25.59 3.65
CA ILE A 122 5.11 -24.17 3.73
C ILE A 122 6.62 -24.07 3.54
N PHE A 123 7.06 -23.45 2.45
CA PHE A 123 8.46 -23.05 2.34
C PHE A 123 8.65 -21.84 3.24
N LEU A 124 9.40 -22.02 4.33
CA LEU A 124 9.81 -20.92 5.18
C LEU A 124 10.90 -20.16 4.42
N CYS A 125 10.71 -18.85 4.25
CA CYS A 125 11.75 -17.98 3.72
C CYS A 125 12.78 -17.68 4.82
N ASP A 126 14.05 -17.59 4.46
CA ASP A 126 15.12 -17.23 5.41
C ASP A 126 15.03 -15.78 5.87
N GLU A 127 14.40 -14.92 5.06
CA GLU A 127 14.23 -13.49 5.33
C GLU A 127 12.82 -13.02 4.95
N MET A 128 12.24 -12.11 5.74
CA MET A 128 10.98 -11.41 5.42
C MET A 128 11.23 -9.91 5.31
N GLU A 129 10.89 -9.36 4.14
CA GLU A 129 11.05 -7.95 3.82
C GLU A 129 9.75 -7.17 4.02
N LEU A 130 9.68 -6.35 5.07
CA LEU A 130 8.47 -5.65 5.46
C LEU A 130 8.35 -4.28 4.78
N ASN A 131 7.23 -4.06 4.12
CA ASN A 131 6.78 -2.74 3.66
C ASN A 131 5.65 -2.26 4.56
N PHE A 132 5.82 -1.10 5.20
CA PHE A 132 4.79 -0.48 6.03
C PHE A 132 4.09 0.65 5.30
N ASN A 133 2.83 0.88 5.63
CA ASN A 133 2.08 2.08 5.26
C ASN A 133 1.44 2.66 6.52
N ILE A 134 1.56 3.98 6.66
CA ILE A 134 0.92 4.74 7.73
C ILE A 134 0.20 5.88 7.05
N ASP A 135 -1.12 5.95 7.23
CA ASP A 135 -1.96 6.96 6.60
C ASP A 135 -3.19 7.30 7.46
N GLY A 136 -3.77 8.47 7.24
CA GLY A 136 -5.02 8.89 7.85
C GLY A 136 -6.21 8.52 6.98
N LEU A 137 -7.20 7.84 7.57
CA LEU A 137 -8.44 7.44 6.90
C LEU A 137 -9.65 8.14 7.54
N PRO A 138 -10.17 9.23 6.94
CA PRO A 138 -11.40 9.87 7.39
C PRO A 138 -12.59 8.92 7.25
N LEU A 139 -13.38 8.76 8.32
CA LEU A 139 -14.49 7.79 8.33
C LEU A 139 -15.75 8.36 7.68
N HIS A 140 -16.13 9.56 8.11
CA HIS A 140 -17.32 10.25 7.64
C HIS A 140 -16.96 11.64 7.12
N LYS A 141 -17.73 12.16 6.16
CA LYS A 141 -17.53 13.52 5.64
C LYS A 141 -17.99 14.60 6.63
N SER A 142 -18.93 14.26 7.51
CA SER A 142 -19.58 15.16 8.47
C SER A 142 -18.90 15.20 9.84
N THR A 143 -17.98 14.29 10.14
CA THR A 143 -17.27 14.23 11.43
C THR A 143 -15.76 14.32 11.24
N LYS A 144 -15.04 14.73 12.28
CA LYS A 144 -13.56 14.72 12.29
C LYS A 144 -12.98 13.34 12.64
N GLN A 145 -13.82 12.30 12.73
CA GLN A 145 -13.39 10.96 13.08
C GLN A 145 -12.51 10.37 11.98
N GLN A 146 -11.38 9.83 12.39
CA GLN A 146 -10.38 9.27 11.49
C GLN A 146 -9.70 8.07 12.14
N PHE A 147 -9.34 7.10 11.30
CA PHE A 147 -8.37 6.08 11.67
C PHE A 147 -6.97 6.47 11.25
N TRP A 148 -5.99 6.01 12.01
CA TRP A 148 -4.58 6.00 11.63
C TRP A 148 -4.04 4.57 11.76
N PRO A 149 -4.28 3.71 10.75
CA PRO A 149 -3.71 2.38 10.74
C PRO A 149 -2.22 2.38 10.41
N ILE A 150 -1.50 1.46 11.03
CA ILE A 150 -0.19 0.98 10.56
C ILE A 150 -0.48 -0.32 9.83
N LEU A 151 -0.28 -0.33 8.52
CA LEU A 151 -0.43 -1.50 7.65
C LEU A 151 0.92 -2.08 7.29
N CYS A 152 0.97 -3.38 7.02
CA CYS A 152 2.18 -4.07 6.59
C CYS A 152 1.89 -5.02 5.42
N VAL A 153 2.87 -5.18 4.54
CA VAL A 153 2.95 -6.21 3.50
C VAL A 153 4.32 -6.88 3.63
N VAL A 154 4.36 -8.20 3.48
CA VAL A 154 5.63 -8.94 3.32
C VAL A 154 5.94 -9.05 1.84
N SER A 155 6.97 -8.34 1.40
CA SER A 155 7.21 -8.02 -0.02
C SER A 155 7.76 -9.20 -0.82
N ASN A 156 8.44 -10.12 -0.16
CA ASN A 156 9.13 -11.25 -0.76
C ASN A 156 8.36 -12.57 -0.58
N LEU A 157 7.08 -12.50 -0.21
CA LEU A 157 6.16 -13.64 -0.23
C LEU A 157 5.24 -13.59 -1.44
N ALA A 158 4.71 -14.75 -1.82
CA ALA A 158 3.75 -14.86 -2.93
C ALA A 158 2.42 -14.13 -2.64
N ASP A 159 1.98 -14.13 -1.38
CA ASP A 159 0.86 -13.32 -0.93
C ASP A 159 1.37 -11.97 -0.42
N GLN A 160 1.06 -10.92 -1.18
CA GLN A 160 1.40 -9.53 -0.85
C GLN A 160 0.18 -8.74 -0.36
N SER A 161 -0.80 -9.43 0.24
CA SER A 161 -1.98 -8.79 0.82
C SER A 161 -1.62 -7.97 2.06
N PRO A 162 -2.02 -6.67 2.13
CA PRO A 162 -1.81 -5.88 3.32
C PRO A 162 -2.58 -6.42 4.53
N PHE A 163 -2.00 -6.27 5.72
CA PHE A 163 -2.64 -6.56 7.00
C PHE A 163 -2.42 -5.43 8.02
N ILE A 164 -3.26 -5.36 9.04
CA ILE A 164 -3.21 -4.33 10.09
C ILE A 164 -2.21 -4.76 11.16
N VAL A 165 -1.26 -3.88 11.47
CA VAL A 165 -0.32 -4.02 12.60
C VAL A 165 -0.85 -3.28 13.82
N ALA A 166 -1.29 -2.03 13.63
CA ALA A 166 -1.86 -1.19 14.67
C ALA A 166 -2.99 -0.33 14.11
N LEU A 167 -3.92 0.09 14.97
CA LEU A 167 -5.04 0.94 14.58
C LEU A 167 -5.31 1.97 15.66
N TYR A 168 -5.12 3.25 15.31
CA TYR A 168 -5.57 4.36 16.13
C TYR A 168 -6.92 4.89 15.62
N PHE A 169 -7.76 5.34 16.55
CA PHE A 169 -9.01 6.05 16.27
C PHE A 169 -9.09 7.32 17.10
N GLY A 170 -9.47 8.42 16.45
CA GLY A 170 -9.71 9.66 17.16
C GLY A 170 -10.29 10.75 16.27
N HIS A 171 -10.45 11.93 16.86
CA HIS A 171 -10.94 13.13 16.16
C HIS A 171 -9.81 14.01 15.60
N LYS A 172 -8.56 13.68 15.93
CA LYS A 172 -7.35 14.40 15.51
C LYS A 172 -6.29 13.38 15.09
N LYS A 173 -5.19 13.87 14.51
CA LYS A 173 -3.98 13.06 14.35
C LYS A 173 -3.53 12.56 15.72
N PRO A 174 -3.02 11.32 15.82
CA PRO A 174 -2.55 10.80 17.08
C PRO A 174 -1.27 11.52 17.54
N PRO A 175 -1.01 11.63 18.85
CA PRO A 175 0.28 12.05 19.37
C PRO A 175 1.38 11.12 18.84
N LEU A 176 2.35 11.66 18.11
CA LEU A 176 3.25 10.85 17.28
C LEU A 176 4.11 9.86 18.07
N GLU A 177 4.64 10.28 19.23
CA GLU A 177 5.49 9.43 20.07
C GLU A 177 4.70 8.25 20.65
N GLU A 178 3.57 8.52 21.30
CA GLU A 178 2.68 7.50 21.88
C GLU A 178 2.15 6.55 20.80
N TYR A 179 1.80 7.10 19.63
CA TYR A 179 1.28 6.34 18.50
C TYR A 179 2.24 5.27 17.99
N LEU A 180 3.54 5.58 17.93
CA LEU A 180 4.55 4.69 17.37
C LEU A 180 5.32 3.88 18.42
N CYS A 181 5.20 4.21 19.71
CA CYS A 181 6.01 3.63 20.78
C CYS A 181 5.98 2.09 20.80
N ASP A 182 4.79 1.50 20.87
CA ASP A 182 4.66 0.03 20.90
C ASP A 182 5.13 -0.63 19.61
N PHE A 183 4.74 -0.05 18.47
CA PHE A 183 5.16 -0.52 17.15
C PHE A 183 6.69 -0.57 17.03
N ILE A 184 7.38 0.50 17.46
CA ILE A 184 8.83 0.60 17.42
C ILE A 184 9.47 -0.40 18.38
N ASN A 185 9.02 -0.44 19.63
CA ASN A 185 9.59 -1.32 20.64
C ASN A 185 9.52 -2.78 20.20
N GLU A 186 8.39 -3.17 19.62
CA GLU A 186 8.21 -4.53 19.15
C GLU A 186 8.99 -4.85 17.88
N LEU A 187 8.93 -3.95 16.88
CA LEU A 187 9.66 -4.14 15.63
C LEU A 187 11.17 -4.20 15.89
N LYS A 188 11.69 -3.41 16.83
CA LYS A 188 13.10 -3.44 17.22
C LYS A 188 13.56 -4.81 17.72
N ILE A 189 12.70 -5.55 18.42
CA ILE A 189 13.00 -6.92 18.87
C ILE A 189 13.18 -7.83 17.66
N TYR A 190 12.23 -7.84 16.71
CA TYR A 190 12.34 -8.73 15.55
C TYR A 190 13.46 -8.37 14.57
N LEU A 191 13.76 -7.08 14.41
CA LEU A 191 14.89 -6.66 13.59
C LEU A 191 16.23 -7.11 14.17
N LYS A 192 16.30 -7.30 15.50
CA LYS A 192 17.50 -7.76 16.19
C LYS A 192 17.56 -9.29 16.27
N ASP A 193 16.48 -9.91 16.74
CA ASP A 193 16.47 -11.32 17.15
C ASP A 193 15.86 -12.25 16.09
N GLY A 194 15.24 -11.67 15.05
CA GLY A 194 14.46 -12.41 14.05
C GLY A 194 13.13 -12.93 14.59
N LEU A 195 12.40 -13.65 13.75
CA LEU A 195 11.14 -14.31 14.08
C LEU A 195 11.35 -15.82 14.18
N VAL A 196 11.10 -16.40 15.35
CA VAL A 196 11.17 -17.85 15.56
C VAL A 196 9.88 -18.54 15.10
N LEU A 197 9.95 -19.32 14.02
CA LEU A 197 8.87 -20.16 13.50
C LEU A 197 9.37 -21.59 13.29
N ASN A 198 8.70 -22.58 13.89
CA ASN A 198 9.04 -24.01 13.77
C ASN A 198 10.54 -24.28 14.01
N ASN A 199 11.09 -23.74 15.10
CA ASN A 199 12.50 -23.79 15.48
C ASN A 199 13.49 -23.18 14.46
N THR A 200 13.00 -22.50 13.42
CA THR A 200 13.80 -21.74 12.48
C THR A 200 13.72 -20.26 12.81
N ILE A 201 14.84 -19.55 12.75
CA ILE A 201 14.88 -18.10 12.92
C ILE A 201 14.80 -17.46 11.54
N ILE A 202 13.72 -16.74 11.28
CA ILE A 202 13.54 -15.95 10.07
C ILE A 202 14.05 -14.54 10.31
N LYS A 203 14.96 -14.08 9.47
CA LYS A 203 15.46 -12.70 9.54
C LYS A 203 14.35 -11.74 9.15
N ILE A 204 14.14 -10.69 9.95
CA ILE A 204 13.17 -9.63 9.63
C ILE A 204 13.94 -8.38 9.20
N THR A 205 13.53 -7.77 8.09
CA THR A 205 14.06 -6.47 7.65
C THR A 205 12.94 -5.52 7.28
N VAL A 206 13.15 -4.22 7.52
CA VAL A 206 12.27 -3.17 7.00
C VAL A 206 12.78 -2.77 5.63
N ARG A 207 11.99 -3.08 4.60
CA ARG A 207 12.28 -2.64 3.24
C ARG A 207 11.88 -1.18 3.05
N SER A 208 10.66 -0.79 3.40
CA SER A 208 10.23 0.60 3.23
C SER A 208 9.01 1.02 4.05
N PHE A 209 8.83 2.34 4.18
CA PHE A 209 7.63 3.01 4.63
C PHE A 209 6.99 3.74 3.43
N CYS A 210 6.01 3.09 2.82
CA CYS A 210 5.20 3.61 1.72
C CYS A 210 4.12 4.54 2.26
N CYS A 211 4.41 5.83 2.29
CA CYS A 211 3.45 6.86 2.73
C CYS A 211 3.23 7.91 1.63
N ASP A 212 2.01 8.45 1.61
CA ASP A 212 1.74 9.72 0.94
C ASP A 212 2.58 10.84 1.60
N MET A 213 2.62 12.01 0.97
CA MET A 213 3.50 13.09 1.43
C MET A 213 3.08 13.68 2.79
N PRO A 214 1.80 14.04 3.04
CA PRO A 214 1.32 14.43 4.36
C PRO A 214 1.62 13.44 5.49
N ALA A 215 1.39 12.14 5.30
CA ALA A 215 1.64 11.12 6.31
C ALA A 215 3.14 10.90 6.52
N ARG A 216 3.95 10.94 5.45
CA ARG A 216 5.42 10.92 5.55
C ARG A 216 5.96 12.07 6.40
N CYS A 217 5.55 13.31 6.10
CA CYS A 217 5.98 14.47 6.88
C CYS A 217 5.61 14.33 8.36
N PHE A 218 4.46 13.73 8.65
CA PHE A 218 4.01 13.45 10.01
C PHE A 218 4.90 12.42 10.71
N VAL A 219 5.10 11.23 10.13
CA VAL A 219 5.86 10.16 10.81
C VAL A 219 7.36 10.47 10.90
N LYS A 220 7.91 11.21 9.93
CA LYS A 220 9.29 11.71 9.98
C LYS A 220 9.47 12.92 10.90
N ASN A 221 8.38 13.51 11.41
CA ASN A 221 8.39 14.74 12.20
C ASN A 221 9.13 15.91 11.51
N VAL A 222 8.82 16.11 10.22
CA VAL A 222 9.46 17.12 9.35
C VAL A 222 8.46 18.12 8.80
N MET A 223 8.97 19.17 8.19
CA MET A 223 8.19 20.21 7.54
C MET A 223 7.34 19.64 6.40
N ASN A 224 6.17 20.24 6.22
CA ASN A 224 5.24 19.80 5.17
C ASN A 224 5.80 20.14 3.78
N HIS A 225 5.36 19.40 2.77
CA HIS A 225 5.74 19.59 1.36
C HIS A 225 5.45 20.99 0.77
N ASN A 226 4.58 21.77 1.42
CA ASN A 226 4.28 23.16 1.04
C ASN A 226 5.08 24.20 1.83
N SER A 227 6.12 23.80 2.55
CA SER A 227 7.03 24.69 3.27
C SER A 227 8.25 25.08 2.42
N TYR A 228 8.99 26.10 2.86
CA TYR A 228 10.24 26.51 2.23
C TYR A 228 11.28 25.39 2.21
N SER A 229 11.32 24.52 3.21
CA SER A 229 12.17 23.32 3.23
C SER A 229 11.32 22.07 3.06
N GLY A 230 10.44 22.06 2.05
CA GLY A 230 9.42 21.01 1.89
C GLY A 230 9.85 19.77 1.11
N CYS A 231 10.97 19.80 0.38
CA CYS A 231 11.45 18.61 -0.31
C CYS A 231 12.00 17.60 0.70
N ASP A 232 11.62 16.33 0.61
CA ASP A 232 12.06 15.27 1.53
C ASP A 232 13.45 14.72 1.17
N LYS A 233 13.87 14.84 -0.10
CA LYS A 233 15.07 14.17 -0.64
C LYS A 233 16.27 15.09 -0.87
N CYS A 234 16.06 16.41 -1.00
CA CYS A 234 17.14 17.38 -1.22
C CYS A 234 16.90 18.70 -0.51
N SER A 235 17.98 19.43 -0.22
CA SER A 235 18.03 20.68 0.54
C SER A 235 17.47 21.90 -0.20
N VAL A 236 16.75 21.70 -1.31
CA VAL A 236 16.17 22.80 -2.09
C VAL A 236 15.28 23.68 -1.21
N ARG A 237 15.55 24.97 -1.25
CA ARG A 237 14.64 25.98 -0.74
C ARG A 237 13.54 26.24 -1.76
N GLY A 238 12.30 26.09 -1.36
CA GLY A 238 11.12 26.46 -2.14
C GLY A 238 10.89 27.97 -2.12
N ASP A 239 10.13 28.46 -3.09
CA ASP A 239 9.70 29.85 -3.18
C ASP A 239 8.18 29.94 -3.28
N ILE A 240 7.59 31.06 -2.84
CA ILE A 240 6.17 31.32 -3.04
C ILE A 240 5.98 32.16 -4.31
N LYS A 241 5.21 31.64 -5.26
CA LYS A 241 4.77 32.38 -6.45
C LYS A 241 3.27 32.23 -6.62
N ASN A 242 2.53 33.34 -6.72
CA ASN A 242 1.06 33.36 -6.85
C ASN A 242 0.36 32.47 -5.82
N LYS A 243 0.75 32.59 -4.55
CA LYS A 243 0.21 31.77 -3.42
C LYS A 243 0.48 30.26 -3.54
N ARG A 244 1.45 29.84 -4.36
CA ARG A 244 1.88 28.44 -4.51
C ARG A 244 3.34 28.26 -4.13
N MET A 245 3.63 27.23 -3.35
CA MET A 245 5.00 26.80 -3.07
C MET A 245 5.57 26.07 -4.30
N ILE A 246 6.76 26.49 -4.75
CA ILE A 246 7.44 25.96 -5.94
C ILE A 246 8.88 25.58 -5.62
N PHE A 247 9.42 24.58 -6.33
CA PHE A 247 10.78 24.06 -6.14
C PHE A 247 11.49 23.96 -7.50
N CYS A 248 11.98 25.10 -8.01
CA CYS A 248 12.54 25.18 -9.37
C CYS A 248 14.04 24.87 -9.47
N ASN A 249 14.78 24.88 -8.35
CA ASN A 249 16.18 24.47 -8.34
C ASN A 249 16.27 22.94 -8.36
N LEU A 250 16.93 22.39 -9.39
CA LEU A 250 17.04 20.94 -9.64
C LEU A 250 18.42 20.37 -9.29
N THR A 251 19.34 21.22 -8.82
CA THR A 251 20.74 20.88 -8.52
C THR A 251 21.07 21.06 -7.05
N ALA A 252 20.07 21.17 -6.18
CA ALA A 252 20.28 21.20 -4.73
C ALA A 252 20.83 19.86 -4.23
N ASP A 253 21.64 19.93 -3.17
CA ASP A 253 22.27 18.77 -2.58
C ASP A 253 21.25 17.79 -2.01
N LEU A 254 21.53 16.49 -2.17
CA LEU A 254 20.70 15.45 -1.57
C LEU A 254 20.88 15.48 -0.05
N ARG A 255 19.79 15.24 0.69
CA ARG A 255 19.91 15.00 2.13
C ARG A 255 20.56 13.65 2.38
N THR A 256 21.42 13.62 3.39
CA THR A 256 22.15 12.45 3.87
C THR A 256 21.57 11.98 5.20
N THR A 257 21.86 10.74 5.58
CA THR A 257 21.50 10.19 6.89
C THR A 257 22.05 11.06 8.02
N GLU A 258 23.33 11.45 7.91
CA GLU A 258 23.98 12.38 8.85
C GLU A 258 23.21 13.71 8.95
N SER A 259 22.85 14.34 7.82
CA SER A 259 22.10 15.60 7.86
C SER A 259 20.72 15.47 8.53
N PHE A 260 20.12 14.28 8.46
CA PHE A 260 18.83 13.99 9.09
C PHE A 260 18.96 13.76 10.60
N GLU A 261 20.10 13.23 11.07
CA GLU A 261 20.32 12.90 12.49
C GLU A 261 20.73 14.11 13.33
N ILE A 262 21.52 15.04 12.79
CA ILE A 262 22.03 16.20 13.54
C ILE A 262 20.93 17.28 13.70
N LEU A 263 19.83 17.20 12.95
CA LEU A 263 18.67 18.11 13.04
C LEU A 263 19.02 19.60 12.82
N THR A 264 20.04 19.91 12.01
CA THR A 264 20.59 21.26 11.88
C THR A 264 19.83 22.19 10.94
N ASP A 265 18.97 21.65 10.07
CA ASP A 265 18.29 22.42 9.04
C ASP A 265 16.82 22.75 9.41
N SER A 266 16.24 23.73 8.70
CA SER A 266 14.85 24.15 8.89
C SER A 266 13.83 23.15 8.33
N TYR A 267 14.23 21.94 7.95
CA TYR A 267 13.32 20.89 7.48
C TYR A 267 12.79 20.02 8.64
N HIS A 268 13.46 19.97 9.79
CA HIS A 268 12.97 19.22 10.95
C HIS A 268 11.98 20.03 11.80
N LYS A 269 10.93 19.37 12.31
CA LYS A 269 10.10 19.90 13.43
C LYS A 269 10.56 19.35 14.78
N GLY A 270 11.23 18.20 14.74
CA GLY A 270 11.82 17.51 15.88
C GLY A 270 12.34 16.15 15.42
N SER A 271 12.80 15.33 16.38
CA SER A 271 13.22 13.96 16.07
C SER A 271 12.01 13.09 15.70
N SER A 272 12.20 12.17 14.76
CA SER A 272 11.20 11.13 14.45
C SER A 272 11.36 9.96 15.42
N PRO A 273 10.27 9.43 16.01
CA PRO A 273 10.35 8.21 16.81
C PRO A 273 10.93 7.02 16.02
N LEU A 274 10.70 6.96 14.70
CA LEU A 274 11.19 5.88 13.83
C LEU A 274 12.71 5.85 13.72
N SER A 275 13.42 6.94 14.05
CA SER A 275 14.89 6.96 14.10
C SER A 275 15.47 6.04 15.18
N LYS A 276 14.63 5.51 16.09
CA LYS A 276 15.01 4.48 17.08
C LYS A 276 15.18 3.08 16.47
N LEU A 277 14.68 2.87 15.25
CA LEU A 277 14.84 1.63 14.49
C LEU A 277 16.15 1.67 13.69
N PRO A 278 16.78 0.52 13.41
CA PRO A 278 17.99 0.44 12.58
C PRO A 278 17.62 0.58 11.08
N VAL A 279 17.05 1.72 10.69
CA VAL A 279 16.61 2.02 9.33
C VAL A 279 17.14 3.39 8.91
N ASP A 280 17.59 3.50 7.66
CA ASP A 280 18.02 4.80 7.12
C ASP A 280 16.80 5.62 6.71
N MET A 281 16.53 6.69 7.44
CA MET A 281 15.39 7.60 7.26
C MET A 281 15.36 8.30 5.89
N MET A 282 16.46 8.29 5.14
CA MET A 282 16.53 8.85 3.79
C MET A 282 16.15 7.86 2.69
N THR A 283 16.48 6.58 2.86
CA THR A 283 16.23 5.52 1.86
C THR A 283 14.98 4.70 2.17
N ALA A 284 14.65 4.50 3.45
CA ALA A 284 13.48 3.74 3.88
C ALA A 284 12.14 4.41 3.49
N PHE A 285 12.13 5.69 3.11
CA PHE A 285 10.93 6.43 2.69
C PHE A 285 10.97 6.74 1.19
N PRO A 286 10.64 5.78 0.31
CA PRO A 286 10.60 6.02 -1.14
C PRO A 286 9.45 6.97 -1.51
N ILE A 287 9.61 7.78 -2.55
CA ILE A 287 8.52 8.57 -3.12
C ILE A 287 7.50 7.64 -3.77
N ASP A 288 6.26 7.64 -3.26
CA ASP A 288 5.20 6.87 -3.88
C ASP A 288 4.79 7.47 -5.23
N TYR A 289 5.00 6.71 -6.30
CA TYR A 289 4.67 7.14 -7.65
C TYR A 289 3.15 7.18 -7.92
N MET A 290 2.34 6.45 -7.13
CA MET A 290 0.89 6.52 -7.25
C MET A 290 0.42 7.94 -6.91
N HIS A 291 0.81 8.48 -5.76
CA HIS A 291 0.46 9.83 -5.34
C HIS A 291 1.22 10.91 -6.14
N SER A 292 2.54 10.78 -6.29
CA SER A 292 3.35 11.84 -6.91
C SER A 292 3.17 11.91 -8.43
N VAL A 293 3.21 10.78 -9.13
CA VAL A 293 3.18 10.75 -10.60
C VAL A 293 1.74 10.64 -11.11
N CYS A 294 0.98 9.64 -10.67
CA CYS A 294 -0.34 9.36 -11.24
C CYS A 294 -1.37 10.41 -10.80
N LEU A 295 -1.57 10.57 -9.48
CA LEU A 295 -2.50 11.53 -8.91
C LEU A 295 -1.95 12.96 -8.86
N GLY A 296 -0.63 13.12 -8.93
CA GLY A 296 0.05 14.41 -8.91
C GLY A 296 0.28 14.96 -10.32
N VAL A 297 1.35 14.50 -10.98
CA VAL A 297 1.82 15.07 -12.26
C VAL A 297 0.87 14.78 -13.42
N MET A 298 0.50 13.52 -13.65
CA MET A 298 -0.33 13.11 -14.79
C MET A 298 -1.72 13.72 -14.70
N ARG A 299 -2.35 13.67 -13.52
CA ARG A 299 -3.61 14.37 -13.26
C ARG A 299 -3.49 15.87 -13.56
N LYS A 300 -2.47 16.55 -13.03
CA LYS A 300 -2.26 17.99 -13.27
C LYS A 300 -2.14 18.32 -14.76
N LEU A 301 -1.41 17.51 -15.52
CA LEU A 301 -1.29 17.67 -16.98
C LEU A 301 -2.64 17.52 -17.70
N LEU A 302 -3.42 16.49 -17.38
CA LEU A 302 -4.72 16.26 -18.04
C LEU A 302 -5.71 17.38 -17.77
N PHE A 303 -5.84 17.83 -16.52
CA PHE A 303 -6.68 18.99 -16.19
C PHE A 303 -6.20 20.25 -16.91
N LEU A 304 -4.89 20.47 -16.98
CA LEU A 304 -4.33 21.60 -17.73
C LEU A 304 -4.71 21.54 -19.22
N TRP A 305 -4.53 20.39 -19.86
CA TRP A 305 -4.79 20.24 -21.29
C TRP A 305 -6.27 20.22 -21.65
N ARG A 306 -7.14 19.77 -20.73
CA ARG A 306 -8.59 19.82 -20.91
C ARG A 306 -9.14 21.24 -20.69
N ASP A 307 -8.74 21.90 -19.61
CA ASP A 307 -9.47 23.08 -19.09
C ASP A 307 -8.89 24.42 -19.54
N LYS A 308 -7.57 24.53 -19.78
CA LYS A 308 -6.93 25.84 -20.00
C LYS A 308 -6.90 26.31 -21.45
N GLY A 309 -7.40 25.51 -22.40
CA GLY A 309 -7.42 25.90 -23.82
C GLY A 309 -6.03 26.26 -24.36
N LYS A 310 -5.97 27.05 -25.44
CA LYS A 310 -4.69 27.48 -26.04
C LYS A 310 -3.86 28.32 -25.05
N PRO A 311 -2.52 28.23 -25.06
CA PRO A 311 -1.71 27.46 -26.00
C PRO A 311 -1.46 26.00 -25.59
N TYR A 312 -1.97 25.54 -24.44
CA TYR A 312 -1.60 24.23 -23.86
C TYR A 312 -2.60 23.10 -24.15
N GLY A 313 -3.82 23.48 -24.52
CA GLY A 313 -4.97 22.61 -24.53
C GLY A 313 -5.04 21.65 -25.72
N ILE A 314 -5.80 20.58 -25.53
CA ILE A 314 -6.17 19.63 -26.58
C ILE A 314 -7.04 20.37 -27.61
N LYS A 315 -6.64 20.36 -28.88
CA LYS A 315 -7.34 21.11 -29.95
C LYS A 315 -8.75 20.58 -30.25
N ASN A 316 -8.96 19.27 -30.12
CA ASN A 316 -10.26 18.63 -30.29
C ASN A 316 -10.39 17.50 -29.26
N ILE A 317 -11.02 17.82 -28.12
CA ILE A 317 -11.21 16.86 -27.04
C ILE A 317 -12.24 15.78 -27.38
N ILE A 318 -13.21 16.11 -28.25
CA ILE A 318 -14.23 15.16 -28.71
C ILE A 318 -13.54 14.01 -29.44
N ASP A 319 -12.64 14.31 -30.38
CA ASP A 319 -11.87 13.28 -31.08
C ASP A 319 -11.05 12.42 -30.12
N VAL A 320 -10.42 13.03 -29.10
CA VAL A 320 -9.62 12.28 -28.11
C VAL A 320 -10.53 11.32 -27.34
N ASN A 321 -11.70 11.78 -26.91
CA ASN A 321 -12.67 10.93 -26.22
C ASN A 321 -13.18 9.79 -27.12
N THR A 322 -13.49 10.08 -28.38
CA THR A 322 -13.89 9.06 -29.36
C THR A 322 -12.81 7.99 -29.51
N LEU A 323 -11.54 8.39 -29.71
CA LEU A 323 -10.42 7.45 -29.80
C LEU A 323 -10.26 6.62 -28.52
N ILE A 324 -10.42 7.22 -27.34
CA ILE A 324 -10.35 6.47 -26.08
C ILE A 324 -11.48 5.41 -26.00
N LEU A 325 -12.69 5.77 -26.43
CA LEU A 325 -13.84 4.86 -26.41
C LEU A 325 -13.69 3.72 -27.44
N GLU A 326 -13.10 3.99 -28.60
CA GLU A 326 -12.77 2.99 -29.63
C GLU A 326 -11.78 1.94 -29.14
N LEU A 327 -10.92 2.25 -28.16
CA LEU A 327 -10.00 1.28 -27.55
C LEU A 327 -10.69 0.30 -26.58
N ARG A 328 -11.88 0.63 -26.06
CA ARG A 328 -12.57 -0.15 -25.00
C ARG A 328 -12.95 -1.59 -25.40
N PRO A 329 -13.38 -1.89 -26.64
CA PRO A 329 -13.69 -3.26 -27.06
C PRO A 329 -12.46 -4.16 -27.08
N TYR A 330 -11.28 -3.59 -27.39
CA TYR A 330 -10.01 -4.32 -27.53
C TYR A 330 -9.15 -4.29 -26.26
N TRP A 331 -9.71 -3.82 -25.14
CA TRP A 331 -8.93 -3.57 -23.94
C TRP A 331 -8.58 -4.88 -23.21
N PRO A 332 -7.30 -5.10 -22.84
CA PRO A 332 -6.87 -6.34 -22.18
C PRO A 332 -7.56 -6.56 -20.83
N ALA A 333 -7.84 -7.82 -20.49
CA ALA A 333 -8.55 -8.21 -19.28
C ALA A 333 -7.72 -8.04 -18.00
N GLU A 334 -6.40 -7.99 -18.13
CA GLU A 334 -5.43 -7.77 -17.05
C GLU A 334 -5.58 -6.38 -16.42
N PHE A 335 -6.20 -5.44 -17.14
CA PHE A 335 -6.51 -4.13 -16.61
C PHE A 335 -7.89 -4.12 -15.93
N ASN A 336 -7.90 -3.94 -14.61
CA ASN A 336 -9.12 -3.85 -13.80
C ASN A 336 -10.14 -2.78 -14.25
N ARG A 337 -9.74 -1.81 -15.08
CA ARG A 337 -10.60 -0.75 -15.61
C ARG A 337 -10.32 -0.53 -17.08
N LYS A 338 -11.39 -0.40 -17.86
CA LYS A 338 -11.35 0.04 -19.26
C LYS A 338 -11.12 1.56 -19.32
N PRO A 339 -10.48 2.09 -20.39
CA PRO A 339 -10.26 3.52 -20.57
C PRO A 339 -11.57 4.29 -20.56
N ARG A 340 -11.59 5.42 -19.85
CA ARG A 340 -12.75 6.31 -19.74
C ARG A 340 -12.49 7.65 -20.42
N SER A 341 -13.57 8.39 -20.69
CA SER A 341 -13.49 9.70 -21.32
C SER A 341 -12.73 10.70 -20.45
N LEU A 342 -12.04 11.67 -21.07
CA LEU A 342 -11.45 12.82 -20.39
C LEU A 342 -12.51 13.75 -19.78
N SER A 343 -13.78 13.59 -20.17
CA SER A 343 -14.89 14.29 -19.53
C SER A 343 -15.15 13.80 -18.09
N GLU A 344 -14.60 12.65 -17.69
CA GLU A 344 -14.80 12.05 -16.37
C GLU A 344 -13.56 12.17 -15.46
N LEU A 345 -12.58 13.02 -15.78
CA LEU A 345 -11.29 13.08 -15.06
C LEU A 345 -11.45 13.30 -13.55
N GLU A 346 -12.49 14.02 -13.12
CA GLU A 346 -12.87 14.24 -11.73
C GLU A 346 -13.06 12.93 -10.94
N HIS A 347 -13.46 11.86 -11.64
CA HIS A 347 -13.79 10.56 -11.07
C HIS A 347 -12.75 9.49 -11.38
N TRP A 348 -11.65 9.83 -12.06
CA TRP A 348 -10.58 8.88 -12.34
C TRP A 348 -9.82 8.50 -11.08
N LYS A 349 -9.51 7.20 -10.95
CA LYS A 349 -8.63 6.67 -9.92
C LYS A 349 -7.18 6.68 -10.39
N ALA A 350 -6.24 6.53 -9.46
CA ALA A 350 -4.80 6.49 -9.76
C ALA A 350 -4.42 5.48 -10.85
N THR A 351 -5.09 4.32 -10.89
CA THR A 351 -4.85 3.28 -11.91
C THR A 351 -5.15 3.77 -13.33
N GLU A 352 -6.13 4.66 -13.49
CA GLU A 352 -6.55 5.18 -14.80
C GLU A 352 -5.58 6.26 -15.29
N TYR A 353 -5.11 7.13 -14.38
CA TYR A 353 -4.00 8.03 -14.67
C TYR A 353 -2.73 7.26 -15.06
N ARG A 354 -2.42 6.16 -14.37
CA ARG A 354 -1.30 5.26 -14.72
C ARG A 354 -1.47 4.64 -16.11
N GLN A 355 -2.65 4.10 -16.40
CA GLN A 355 -2.97 3.53 -17.71
C GLN A 355 -2.83 4.58 -18.82
N PHE A 356 -3.31 5.80 -18.57
CA PHE A 356 -3.20 6.89 -19.53
C PHE A 356 -1.75 7.29 -19.78
N LEU A 357 -0.96 7.47 -18.72
CA LEU A 357 0.46 7.81 -18.84
C LEU A 357 1.25 6.78 -19.67
N LEU A 358 1.06 5.49 -19.38
CA LEU A 358 1.90 4.44 -19.93
C LEU A 358 1.45 3.93 -21.30
N TYR A 359 0.13 3.90 -21.55
CA TYR A 359 -0.44 3.18 -22.69
C TYR A 359 -1.34 4.05 -23.59
N VAL A 360 -2.38 4.67 -23.03
CA VAL A 360 -3.41 5.36 -23.84
C VAL A 360 -2.90 6.69 -24.40
N GLY A 361 -2.28 7.50 -23.55
CA GLY A 361 -1.84 8.87 -23.86
C GLY A 361 -0.95 8.99 -25.09
N PRO A 362 0.10 8.18 -25.25
CA PRO A 362 0.96 8.23 -26.45
C PRO A 362 0.22 8.03 -27.78
N ILE A 363 -0.89 7.29 -27.76
CA ILE A 363 -1.70 7.00 -28.94
C ILE A 363 -2.68 8.16 -29.20
N VAL A 364 -3.50 8.49 -28.20
CA VAL A 364 -4.64 9.40 -28.37
C VAL A 364 -4.25 10.88 -28.44
N LEU A 365 -3.07 11.24 -27.90
CA LEU A 365 -2.59 12.63 -27.92
C LEU A 365 -1.83 13.00 -29.19
N LYS A 366 -1.50 12.03 -30.05
CA LYS A 366 -0.75 12.25 -31.28
C LYS A 366 -1.52 13.21 -32.20
N LYS A 367 -0.87 14.29 -32.62
CA LYS A 367 -1.47 15.41 -33.41
C LYS A 367 -2.60 16.19 -32.70
N LYS A 368 -2.89 15.91 -31.41
CA LYS A 368 -3.94 16.61 -30.64
C LYS A 368 -3.37 17.66 -29.68
N LEU A 369 -2.09 17.56 -29.33
CA LEU A 369 -1.32 18.56 -28.57
C LEU A 369 -0.26 19.24 -29.46
N PRO A 370 0.20 20.45 -29.11
CA PRO A 370 1.40 21.05 -29.69
C PRO A 370 2.62 20.12 -29.57
N HIS A 371 3.50 20.14 -30.58
CA HIS A 371 4.64 19.23 -30.65
C HIS A 371 5.53 19.29 -29.41
N THR A 372 5.86 20.49 -28.93
CA THR A 372 6.68 20.71 -27.72
C THR A 372 6.05 20.10 -26.46
N ILE A 373 4.73 20.22 -26.32
CA ILE A 373 3.97 19.66 -25.20
C ILE A 373 3.94 18.13 -25.27
N LEU A 374 3.72 17.57 -26.46
CA LEU A 374 3.73 16.13 -26.67
C LEU A 374 5.12 15.55 -26.38
N CYS A 375 6.19 16.16 -26.87
CA CYS A 375 7.56 15.75 -26.56
C CYS A 375 7.84 15.79 -25.05
N ASN A 376 7.40 16.85 -24.36
CA ASN A 376 7.52 16.92 -22.91
C ASN A 376 6.78 15.77 -22.21
N PHE A 377 5.52 15.49 -22.59
CA PHE A 377 4.78 14.34 -22.07
C PHE A 377 5.52 13.01 -22.32
N LEU A 378 6.11 12.82 -23.50
CA LEU A 378 6.87 11.61 -23.81
C LEU A 378 8.09 11.43 -22.91
N LEU A 379 8.79 12.51 -22.51
CA LEU A 379 9.89 12.42 -21.52
C LEU A 379 9.40 11.80 -20.20
N LEU A 380 8.26 12.27 -19.68
CA LEU A 380 7.65 11.70 -18.48
C LEU A 380 7.25 10.25 -18.69
N LYS A 381 6.55 9.94 -19.79
CA LYS A 381 6.11 8.59 -20.13
C LYS A 381 7.28 7.63 -20.15
N PHE A 382 8.35 7.95 -20.88
CA PHE A 382 9.48 7.05 -21.05
C PHE A 382 10.31 6.93 -19.78
N GLY A 383 10.55 8.03 -19.06
CA GLY A 383 11.21 8.00 -17.76
C GLY A 383 10.48 7.06 -16.79
N ILE A 384 9.18 7.23 -16.62
CA ILE A 384 8.38 6.39 -15.72
C ILE A 384 8.26 4.93 -16.22
N SER A 385 8.15 4.70 -17.52
CA SER A 385 8.11 3.34 -18.09
C SER A 385 9.37 2.54 -17.76
N ILE A 386 10.54 3.18 -17.87
CA ILE A 386 11.83 2.57 -17.53
C ILE A 386 11.88 2.24 -16.04
N LEU A 387 11.54 3.18 -15.16
CA LEU A 387 11.62 2.98 -13.71
C LEU A 387 10.62 1.96 -13.16
N LEU A 388 9.55 1.64 -13.90
CA LEU A 388 8.57 0.62 -13.52
C LEU A 388 8.93 -0.80 -14.01
N ASN A 389 9.78 -0.93 -15.02
CA ASN A 389 10.22 -2.22 -15.53
C ASN A 389 11.60 -2.55 -14.95
N GLU A 390 11.72 -3.67 -14.23
CA GLU A 390 12.95 -4.04 -13.52
C GLU A 390 14.18 -4.16 -14.44
N ASN A 391 14.03 -4.83 -15.58
CA ASN A 391 15.12 -5.02 -16.54
C ASN A 391 15.56 -3.71 -17.19
N LEU A 392 14.59 -2.87 -17.59
CA LEU A 392 14.87 -1.55 -18.15
C LEU A 392 15.47 -0.62 -17.10
N ASN A 393 14.98 -0.65 -15.86
CA ASN A 393 15.53 0.13 -14.78
C ASN A 393 16.99 -0.25 -14.54
N LYS A 394 17.31 -1.54 -14.42
CA LYS A 394 18.69 -2.03 -14.26
C LYS A 394 19.64 -1.50 -15.35
N SER A 395 19.16 -1.44 -16.60
CA SER A 395 19.98 -1.08 -17.76
C SER A 395 20.01 0.43 -18.05
N TYR A 396 18.91 1.15 -17.77
CA TYR A 396 18.66 2.51 -18.24
C TYR A 396 18.23 3.49 -17.13
N ASN A 397 18.44 3.16 -15.85
CA ASN A 397 18.08 4.03 -14.72
C ASN A 397 18.63 5.46 -14.87
N GLN A 398 19.92 5.61 -15.21
CA GLN A 398 20.54 6.92 -15.41
C GLN A 398 19.94 7.69 -16.59
N TYR A 399 19.51 6.98 -17.63
CA TYR A 399 18.83 7.60 -18.76
C TYR A 399 17.43 8.09 -18.33
N ALA A 400 16.70 7.29 -17.55
CA ALA A 400 15.42 7.72 -16.98
C ALA A 400 15.56 8.95 -16.07
N ASP A 401 16.62 9.04 -15.28
CA ASP A 401 16.93 10.24 -14.48
C ASP A 401 17.05 11.49 -15.37
N LYS A 402 17.84 11.40 -16.45
CA LYS A 402 18.00 12.48 -17.44
C LYS A 402 16.65 12.86 -18.06
N LEU A 403 15.82 11.89 -18.45
CA LEU A 403 14.49 12.14 -19.01
C LEU A 403 13.58 12.89 -18.04
N LEU A 404 13.54 12.48 -16.77
CA LEU A 404 12.69 13.12 -15.76
C LEU A 404 13.18 14.53 -15.40
N ARG A 405 14.50 14.75 -15.31
CA ARG A 405 15.07 16.09 -15.12
C ARG A 405 14.77 17.01 -16.30
N LEU A 406 14.90 16.50 -17.54
CA LEU A 406 14.54 17.25 -18.75
C LEU A 406 13.05 17.58 -18.78
N PHE A 407 12.18 16.63 -18.41
CA PHE A 407 10.75 16.89 -18.26
C PHE A 407 10.49 18.05 -17.30
N VAL A 408 11.08 18.06 -16.11
CA VAL A 408 10.86 19.13 -15.13
C VAL A 408 11.36 20.47 -15.67
N LYS A 409 12.56 20.51 -16.26
CA LYS A 409 13.14 21.72 -16.87
C LYS A 409 12.24 22.27 -17.98
N HIS A 410 11.79 21.43 -18.89
CA HIS A 410 10.92 21.83 -19.99
C HIS A 410 9.51 22.21 -19.49
N ALA A 411 8.96 21.50 -18.51
CA ALA A 411 7.67 21.82 -17.92
C ALA A 411 7.67 23.21 -17.26
N ILE A 412 8.76 23.63 -16.59
CA ILE A 412 8.92 24.98 -16.06
C ILE A 412 8.85 26.03 -17.18
N ALA A 413 9.52 25.78 -18.31
CA ALA A 413 9.54 26.68 -19.45
C ALA A 413 8.18 26.74 -20.17
N ILE A 414 7.51 25.60 -20.34
CA ILE A 414 6.23 25.49 -21.05
C ILE A 414 5.07 26.03 -20.21
N TYR A 415 4.99 25.66 -18.93
CA TYR A 415 3.81 25.88 -18.08
C TYR A 415 4.02 26.92 -16.98
N SER A 416 5.15 27.64 -17.00
CA SER A 416 5.63 28.53 -15.94
C SER A 416 6.22 27.82 -14.71
N LYS A 417 6.97 28.59 -13.91
CA LYS A 417 7.55 28.16 -12.62
C LYS A 417 6.50 27.60 -11.64
N GLU A 418 5.24 28.07 -11.71
CA GLU A 418 4.13 27.60 -10.85
C GLU A 418 3.73 26.16 -11.13
N PHE A 419 4.15 25.62 -12.27
CA PHE A 419 3.95 24.21 -12.57
C PHE A 419 4.80 23.32 -11.66
N CYS A 420 6.01 23.77 -11.28
CA CYS A 420 7.00 23.02 -10.51
C CYS A 420 6.71 23.03 -9.00
N VAL A 421 5.53 22.56 -8.63
CA VAL A 421 5.15 22.21 -7.25
C VAL A 421 5.86 20.93 -6.81
N TYR A 422 5.75 20.57 -5.53
CA TYR A 422 6.41 19.39 -4.93
C TYR A 422 6.36 18.13 -5.82
N ASN A 423 5.17 17.70 -6.26
CA ASN A 423 5.02 16.46 -7.05
C ASN A 423 5.77 16.48 -8.40
N VAL A 424 5.95 17.66 -8.99
CA VAL A 424 6.72 17.81 -10.23
C VAL A 424 8.22 17.79 -9.91
N HIS A 425 8.64 18.51 -8.87
CA HIS A 425 10.02 18.49 -8.41
C HIS A 425 10.47 17.08 -8.00
N SER A 426 9.61 16.33 -7.29
CA SER A 426 9.94 15.00 -6.77
C SER A 426 10.30 13.98 -7.84
N LEU A 427 9.94 14.22 -9.11
CA LEU A 427 10.31 13.36 -10.24
C LEU A 427 11.82 13.18 -10.38
N ILE A 428 12.62 14.20 -10.05
CA ILE A 428 14.09 14.14 -10.21
C ILE A 428 14.77 13.21 -9.19
N HIS A 429 14.01 12.69 -8.22
CA HIS A 429 14.48 11.79 -7.16
C HIS A 429 14.02 10.34 -7.37
N LEU A 430 13.08 10.08 -8.29
CA LEU A 430 12.48 8.75 -8.50
C LEU A 430 13.49 7.71 -9.00
N SER A 431 14.47 8.13 -9.80
CA SER A 431 15.52 7.25 -10.34
C SER A 431 16.30 6.57 -9.20
N LYS A 432 16.65 7.31 -8.16
CA LYS A 432 17.36 6.80 -6.99
C LYS A 432 16.52 5.78 -6.22
N ASP A 433 15.26 6.10 -5.92
CA ASP A 433 14.37 5.17 -5.23
C ASP A 433 14.15 3.89 -6.07
N ALA A 434 13.87 4.02 -7.37
CA ALA A 434 13.73 2.86 -8.26
C ALA A 434 15.00 2.00 -8.32
N LYS A 435 16.19 2.59 -8.23
CA LYS A 435 17.46 1.85 -8.23
C LYS A 435 17.65 1.05 -6.94
N ILE A 436 17.29 1.62 -5.79
CA ILE A 436 17.37 0.96 -4.48
C ILE A 436 16.40 -0.22 -4.40
N PHE A 437 15.19 -0.05 -4.92
CA PHE A 437 14.10 -1.01 -4.78
C PHE A 437 13.85 -1.89 -6.01
N ASN A 438 14.76 -1.88 -6.99
CA ASN A 438 14.68 -2.51 -8.32
C ASN A 438 13.58 -1.96 -9.25
N THR A 439 12.42 -1.56 -8.72
CA THR A 439 11.32 -0.97 -9.49
C THR A 439 10.41 -0.12 -8.60
N LEU A 440 9.76 0.89 -9.17
CA LEU A 440 8.71 1.63 -8.47
C LEU A 440 7.44 0.78 -8.20
N ASN A 441 7.25 -0.35 -8.89
CA ASN A 441 6.09 -1.23 -8.70
C ASN A 441 6.08 -1.97 -7.34
N THR A 442 7.20 -2.03 -6.62
CA THR A 442 7.27 -2.70 -5.32
C THR A 442 7.18 -1.73 -4.13
N ILE A 443 7.17 -0.42 -4.39
CA ILE A 443 7.23 0.64 -3.36
C ILE A 443 6.14 1.70 -3.62
N ASN A 444 4.89 1.27 -3.62
CA ASN A 444 3.75 2.14 -3.89
C ASN A 444 2.56 1.87 -2.97
N CYS A 445 1.61 2.81 -2.98
CA CYS A 445 0.45 2.77 -2.09
C CYS A 445 -0.80 2.06 -2.66
N PHE A 446 -0.76 1.47 -3.87
CA PHE A 446 -1.97 0.93 -4.52
C PHE A 446 -2.67 -0.18 -3.69
N ALA A 447 -1.89 -1.11 -3.14
CA ALA A 447 -2.42 -2.20 -2.32
C ALA A 447 -2.98 -1.68 -1.00
N PHE A 448 -2.25 -0.77 -0.35
CA PHE A 448 -2.66 -0.14 0.91
C PHE A 448 -3.94 0.68 0.77
N GLU A 449 -4.08 1.52 -0.26
CA GLU A 449 -5.31 2.25 -0.56
C GLU A 449 -6.52 1.34 -0.78
N THR A 450 -6.31 0.24 -1.50
CA THR A 450 -7.36 -0.76 -1.72
C THR A 450 -7.79 -1.42 -0.42
N PHE A 451 -6.82 -1.71 0.46
CA PHE A 451 -7.07 -2.24 1.80
C PHE A 451 -7.80 -1.22 2.69
N LEU A 452 -7.38 0.05 2.71
CA LEU A 452 -8.03 1.13 3.46
C LEU A 452 -9.49 1.34 3.02
N GLY A 453 -9.75 1.28 1.71
CA GLY A 453 -11.11 1.30 1.18
C GLY A 453 -11.95 0.11 1.68
N SER A 454 -11.35 -1.08 1.72
CA SER A 454 -12.00 -2.28 2.26
C SER A 454 -12.25 -2.18 3.76
N LEU A 455 -11.29 -1.63 4.51
CA LEU A 455 -11.39 -1.36 5.95
C LEU A 455 -12.55 -0.41 6.25
N LYS A 456 -12.69 0.66 5.45
CA LYS A 456 -13.79 1.61 5.57
C LYS A 456 -15.15 0.95 5.32
N ASN A 457 -15.23 -0.01 4.40
CA ASN A 457 -16.48 -0.74 4.09
C ASN A 457 -16.89 -1.73 5.20
N LEU A 458 -16.01 -2.05 6.15
CA LEU A 458 -16.38 -2.84 7.34
C LEU A 458 -17.22 -2.03 8.34
N LEU A 459 -17.10 -0.70 8.32
CA LEU A 459 -17.91 0.18 9.14
C LEU A 459 -19.34 0.23 8.60
N ARG A 460 -20.27 -0.41 9.31
CA ARG A 460 -21.70 -0.41 8.98
C ARG A 460 -22.46 0.69 9.71
N LYS A 461 -22.01 1.05 10.91
CA LYS A 461 -22.63 2.06 11.78
C LYS A 461 -21.56 3.04 12.30
N PRO A 462 -21.93 4.26 12.71
CA PRO A 462 -20.98 5.22 13.28
C PRO A 462 -20.54 4.88 14.72
N ASN A 463 -21.26 4.00 15.41
CA ASN A 463 -21.01 3.65 16.81
C ASN A 463 -19.95 2.55 16.91
N LEU A 464 -19.06 2.64 17.91
CA LEU A 464 -18.02 1.65 18.15
C LEU A 464 -17.19 1.30 16.88
N PRO A 465 -16.55 2.30 16.21
CA PRO A 465 -15.86 2.05 14.94
C PRO A 465 -14.67 1.10 15.05
N LEU A 466 -13.98 1.14 16.19
CA LEU A 466 -12.84 0.26 16.45
C LEU A 466 -13.31 -1.18 16.60
N GLU A 467 -14.33 -1.41 17.41
CA GLU A 467 -14.91 -2.73 17.68
C GLU A 467 -15.50 -3.35 16.41
N GLN A 468 -16.09 -2.55 15.53
CA GLN A 468 -16.58 -3.01 14.22
C GLN A 468 -15.47 -3.47 13.28
N ILE A 469 -14.27 -2.91 13.40
CA ILE A 469 -13.11 -3.43 12.67
C ILE A 469 -12.54 -4.62 13.42
N VAL A 470 -12.44 -4.56 14.74
CA VAL A 470 -11.68 -5.53 15.51
C VAL A 470 -12.40 -6.86 15.59
N ARG A 471 -13.70 -6.88 15.88
CA ARG A 471 -14.48 -8.10 16.05
C ARG A 471 -14.47 -9.02 14.82
N PRO A 472 -14.69 -8.55 13.57
CA PRO A 472 -14.59 -9.42 12.41
C PRO A 472 -13.22 -10.08 12.21
N TYR A 473 -12.14 -9.41 12.60
CA TYR A 473 -10.80 -9.99 12.53
C TYR A 473 -10.53 -10.95 13.71
N GLU A 474 -11.11 -10.70 14.89
CA GLU A 474 -11.12 -11.64 16.02
C GLU A 474 -11.92 -12.92 15.69
N GLU A 475 -13.08 -12.79 15.03
CA GLU A 475 -13.94 -13.90 14.60
C GLU A 475 -13.27 -14.79 13.55
N LEU A 476 -12.47 -14.22 12.65
CA LEU A 476 -11.69 -14.96 11.66
C LEU A 476 -10.49 -15.71 12.26
N GLY A 477 -9.96 -15.24 13.40
CA GLY A 477 -8.84 -15.87 14.11
C GLY A 477 -9.24 -16.97 15.10
N THR A 478 -10.54 -17.12 15.42
CA THR A 478 -11.04 -17.98 16.52
C THR A 478 -11.69 -19.29 16.07
N VAL A 479 -11.70 -19.63 14.78
CA VAL A 479 -12.18 -20.93 14.30
C VAL A 479 -11.05 -21.98 14.34
N GLY A 480 -10.58 -22.29 15.55
CA GLY A 480 -9.94 -23.55 15.90
C GLY A 480 -10.97 -24.44 16.64
N PRO A 481 -10.89 -25.78 16.59
CA PRO A 481 -11.97 -26.63 17.05
C PRO A 481 -12.19 -26.45 18.56
N ASN A 482 -13.38 -25.98 18.94
CA ASN A 482 -13.89 -26.18 20.29
C ASN A 482 -13.90 -27.69 20.55
N ARG A 483 -13.04 -28.16 21.47
CA ARG A 483 -13.27 -29.43 22.15
C ARG A 483 -14.36 -29.21 23.19
N ASN A 484 -15.32 -30.12 23.21
CA ASN A 484 -16.52 -30.13 24.04
C ASN A 484 -16.26 -29.76 25.52
N PRO A 485 -17.16 -29.00 26.15
CA PRO A 485 -17.25 -28.92 27.60
C PRO A 485 -18.05 -30.12 28.10
N GLN A 486 -17.38 -31.22 28.41
CA GLN A 486 -17.95 -32.26 29.27
C GLN A 486 -16.90 -32.74 30.26
N ASN A 487 -17.35 -32.77 31.52
CA ASN A 487 -16.73 -33.37 32.70
C ASN A 487 -15.62 -32.55 33.35
N PHE A 488 -15.95 -31.85 34.44
CA PHE A 488 -15.57 -32.28 35.79
C PHE A 488 -16.57 -31.68 36.78
N GLU A 489 -17.48 -32.52 37.28
CA GLU A 489 -18.08 -32.35 38.60
C GLU A 489 -17.08 -32.84 39.66
N MET A 490 -17.17 -32.18 40.83
CA MET A 490 -16.39 -32.30 42.08
C MET A 490 -14.97 -31.71 42.08
#